data_AF-A0A248K2Q8-F1
#
_entry.id   AF-A0A248K2Q8-F1
#
_cell.length_a   1.000
_cell.length_b   1.000
_cell.length_c   1.000
_cell.angle_alpha   90.00
_cell.angle_beta   90.00
_cell.angle_gamma   90.00
#
_symmetry.space_group_name_H-M   'P 1'
#
loop_
_entity.id
_entity.type
_entity.pdbx_description
1 polymer ?
#
loop_
_entity_poly.entity_id
_entity_poly.type
_entity_poly.pdbx_seq_one_letter_code
_entity_poly.pdbx_strand_id
1 'polypeptide(L)'
;MDYAVTTVCRGGIYLESHAGKAVAEGEGLAPGNQFLPGYVIYLNAIFMLDAAGARRPATGVEKENIVRAIQSHFDTRGTLVDFE
;
A
#
# COMPACT_ATOMS: atom_id res chain seq x y z
N MET A 1 -0.58 -12.41 -7.52
CA MET A 1 -1.45 -11.40 -8.15
C MET A 1 -0.61 -10.16 -8.35
N ASP A 2 -0.76 -9.46 -9.47
CA ASP A 2 0.01 -8.23 -9.73
C ASP A 2 -0.87 -7.01 -9.44
N TYR A 3 -0.57 -6.28 -8.36
CA TYR A 3 -1.28 -5.07 -7.99
C TYR A 3 -0.49 -3.86 -8.49
N ALA A 4 -1.18 -2.88 -9.06
CA ALA A 4 -0.62 -1.58 -9.37
C ALA A 4 -1.11 -0.55 -8.36
N VAL A 5 -0.20 0.22 -7.78
CA VAL A 5 -0.55 1.39 -6.97
C VAL A 5 -1.16 2.46 -7.88
N THR A 6 -2.42 2.82 -7.62
CA THR A 6 -3.15 3.82 -8.39
C THR A 6 -3.16 5.18 -7.72
N THR A 7 -3.22 5.21 -6.38
CA THR A 7 -3.24 6.46 -5.60
C THR A 7 -2.42 6.30 -4.33
N VAL A 8 -1.57 7.30 -4.04
CA VAL A 8 -0.93 7.47 -2.73
C VAL A 8 -1.47 8.77 -2.15
N CYS A 9 -2.12 8.69 -0.98
CA CYS A 9 -2.57 9.86 -0.23
C CYS A 9 -2.05 9.78 1.21
N ARG A 10 -2.25 10.83 2.01
CA ARG A 10 -1.69 10.86 3.37
C ARG A 10 -2.20 9.74 4.29
N GLY A 11 -3.41 9.22 4.06
CA GLY A 11 -4.06 8.22 4.92
C GLY A 11 -4.05 6.80 4.36
N GLY A 12 -3.45 6.58 3.18
CA GLY A 12 -3.33 5.24 2.64
C GLY A 12 -2.95 5.20 1.17
N ILE A 13 -2.76 3.97 0.70
CA ILE A 13 -2.39 3.63 -0.67
C ILE A 13 -3.46 2.75 -1.26
N TYR A 14 -3.99 3.17 -2.41
CA TYR A 14 -4.97 2.42 -3.17
C TYR A 14 -4.28 1.66 -4.30
N LEU A 15 -4.66 0.40 -4.46
CA LEU A 15 -4.12 -0.50 -5.46
C LEU A 15 -5.23 -1.17 -6.24
N GLU A 16 -4.97 -1.48 -7.51
CA GLU A 16 -5.88 -2.21 -8.37
C GLU A 16 -5.16 -3.35 -9.08
N SER A 17 -5.86 -4.46 -9.27
CA SER A 17 -5.45 -5.59 -10.10
C SER A 17 -6.65 -6.10 -10.89
N HIS A 18 -6.44 -7.05 -11.79
CA HIS A 18 -7.54 -7.75 -12.46
C HIS A 18 -8.50 -8.47 -11.49
N ALA A 19 -8.04 -8.80 -10.28
CA ALA A 19 -8.84 -9.52 -9.29
C ALA A 19 -9.66 -8.59 -8.37
N GLY A 20 -9.41 -7.28 -8.40
CA GLY A 20 -10.11 -6.32 -7.57
C GLY A 20 -9.21 -5.20 -7.06
N LYS A 21 -9.75 -4.45 -6.09
CA LYS A 21 -9.10 -3.27 -5.50
C LYS A 21 -8.66 -3.55 -4.08
N ALA A 22 -7.64 -2.84 -3.63
CA ALA A 22 -7.13 -2.90 -2.27
C ALA A 22 -6.81 -1.50 -1.75
N VAL A 23 -6.79 -1.37 -0.42
CA VAL A 23 -6.29 -0.21 0.29
C VAL A 23 -5.38 -0.66 1.40
N ALA A 24 -4.19 -0.07 1.48
CA ALA A 24 -3.27 -0.20 2.60
C ALA A 24 -3.28 1.12 3.36
N GLU A 25 -3.82 1.13 4.58
CA GLU A 25 -3.82 2.33 5.41
C GLU A 25 -2.43 2.58 5.98
N GLY A 26 -2.14 3.85 6.20
CA GLY A 26 -0.83 4.28 6.67
C GLY A 26 -0.71 5.78 6.65
N GLU A 27 0.48 6.27 6.97
CA GLU A 27 0.73 7.70 7.16
C GLU A 27 1.84 8.18 6.22
N GLY A 28 1.51 9.21 5.44
CA GLY A 28 2.51 10.01 4.75
C GLY A 28 3.32 10.83 5.76
N LEU A 29 4.62 10.58 5.81
CA LEU A 29 5.55 11.28 6.68
C LEU A 29 6.03 12.58 6.01
N ALA A 30 6.48 13.53 6.83
CA ALA A 30 7.13 14.71 6.29
C ALA A 30 8.39 14.29 5.50
N PRO A 31 8.67 14.89 4.34
CA PRO A 31 9.84 14.53 3.54
C PRO A 31 11.11 14.69 4.39
N GLY A 32 11.70 13.54 4.73
CA GLY A 32 12.98 13.46 5.41
C GLY A 32 14.15 13.51 4.42
N ASN A 33 15.30 13.02 4.86
CA ASN A 33 16.39 12.70 3.95
C ASN A 33 16.17 11.29 3.33
N GLN A 34 17.01 10.91 2.38
CA GLN A 34 16.95 9.61 1.67
C GLN A 34 17.06 8.36 2.58
N PHE A 35 17.34 8.53 3.87
CA PHE A 35 17.48 7.44 4.84
C PHE A 35 16.28 7.29 5.77
N LEU A 36 15.28 8.17 5.65
CA LEU A 36 14.06 8.14 6.44
C LEU A 36 12.87 7.74 5.55
N PRO A 37 11.93 6.92 6.06
CA PRO A 37 10.72 6.61 5.32
C PRO A 37 9.92 7.88 5.05
N GLY A 38 9.46 8.03 3.80
CA GLY A 38 8.47 9.04 3.43
C GLY A 38 7.04 8.57 3.71
N TYR A 39 6.88 7.30 4.06
CA TYR A 39 5.58 6.68 4.28
C TYR A 39 5.69 5.47 5.22
N VAL A 40 4.71 5.28 6.10
CA VAL A 40 4.55 4.07 6.93
C VAL A 40 3.23 3.40 6.58
N ILE A 41 3.23 2.09 6.36
CA ILE A 41 2.04 1.28 6.09
C ILE A 41 1.78 0.35 7.25
N TYR A 42 0.55 0.33 7.75
CA TYR A 42 0.16 -0.59 8.81
C TYR A 42 -0.28 -1.92 8.21
N LEU A 43 0.51 -2.98 8.43
CA LEU A 43 0.26 -4.32 7.94
C LEU A 43 -1.07 -4.88 8.45
N ASN A 44 -1.52 -4.48 9.64
CA ASN A 44 -2.83 -4.88 10.17
C ASN A 44 -4.02 -4.15 9.50
N ALA A 45 -3.76 -3.08 8.74
CA ALA A 45 -4.76 -2.23 8.10
C ALA A 45 -4.69 -2.31 6.56
N ILE A 46 -4.46 -3.51 6.03
CA ILE A 46 -4.51 -3.80 4.60
C ILE A 46 -5.82 -4.51 4.29
N PHE A 47 -6.63 -3.91 3.42
CA PHE A 47 -7.97 -4.35 3.10
C PHE A 47 -8.16 -4.55 1.60
N MET A 48 -8.94 -5.56 1.26
CA MET A 48 -9.52 -5.73 -0.06
C MET A 48 -10.85 -4.99 -0.11
N LEU A 49 -11.12 -4.35 -1.25
CA LEU A 49 -12.37 -3.65 -1.52
C LEU A 49 -13.19 -4.45 -2.53
N ASP A 50 -14.45 -4.71 -2.20
CA ASP A 50 -15.39 -5.27 -3.17
C ASP A 50 -15.93 -4.20 -4.14
N ALA A 51 -16.81 -4.60 -5.05
CA ALA A 51 -17.40 -3.69 -6.05
C ALA A 51 -18.27 -2.58 -5.43
N ALA A 52 -18.79 -2.79 -4.21
CA ALA A 52 -19.56 -1.79 -3.46
C ALA A 52 -18.65 -0.92 -2.56
N GLY A 53 -17.34 -1.20 -2.53
CA GLY A 53 -16.37 -0.52 -1.66
C GLY A 53 -16.34 -1.04 -0.23
N ALA A 54 -17.00 -2.17 0.06
CA ALA A 54 -16.94 -2.78 1.38
C ALA A 54 -15.55 -3.39 1.62
N ARG A 55 -15.08 -3.25 2.86
CA ARG A 55 -13.72 -3.65 3.26
C ARG A 55 -13.73 -5.04 3.87
N ARG A 56 -12.80 -5.89 3.45
CA ARG A 56 -12.41 -7.10 4.18
C ARG A 56 -10.90 -7.12 4.41
N PRO A 57 -10.41 -7.70 5.51
CA PRO A 57 -8.97 -7.89 5.69
C PRO A 57 -8.36 -8.67 4.52
N ALA A 58 -7.16 -8.26 4.09
CA ALA A 58 -6.39 -9.03 3.15
C ALA A 58 -5.88 -10.33 3.79
N THR A 59 -5.94 -11.43 3.05
CA THR A 59 -5.32 -12.70 3.42
C THR A 59 -3.79 -12.59 3.37
N GLY A 60 -3.06 -13.56 3.92
CA GLY A 60 -1.58 -13.54 3.92
C GLY A 60 -0.99 -13.37 2.51
N VAL A 61 -1.48 -14.15 1.55
CA VAL A 61 -1.02 -14.08 0.14
C VAL A 61 -1.39 -12.74 -0.51
N GLU A 62 -2.59 -12.21 -0.25
CA GLU A 62 -2.98 -10.89 -0.78
C GLU A 62 -2.10 -9.79 -0.19
N LYS A 63 -1.85 -9.85 1.12
CA LYS A 63 -1.00 -8.90 1.84
C LYS A 63 0.42 -8.91 1.28
N GLU A 64 1.03 -10.08 1.07
CA GLU A 64 2.36 -10.19 0.48
C GLU A 64 2.43 -9.55 -0.92
N ASN A 65 1.42 -9.79 -1.76
CA ASN A 65 1.37 -9.20 -3.10
C ASN A 65 1.21 -7.66 -3.05
N ILE A 66 0.36 -7.16 -2.15
CA ILE A 66 0.16 -5.72 -1.96
C ILE A 66 1.45 -5.06 -1.43
N VAL A 67 2.09 -5.64 -0.43
CA VAL A 67 3.36 -5.14 0.13
C VAL A 67 4.43 -5.04 -0.96
N ARG A 68 4.60 -6.08 -1.78
CA ARG A 68 5.55 -6.05 -2.91
C ARG A 68 5.24 -4.95 -3.92
N ALA A 69 3.97 -4.76 -4.26
CA ALA A 69 3.55 -3.70 -5.17
C ALA A 69 3.85 -2.29 -4.61
N ILE A 70 3.60 -2.08 -3.31
CA ILE A 70 3.93 -0.83 -2.63
C ILE A 70 5.44 -0.62 -2.62
N GLN A 71 6.24 -1.60 -2.19
CA GLN A 71 7.71 -1.52 -2.17
C GLN A 71 8.25 -1.12 -3.54
N SER A 72 7.83 -1.82 -4.60
CA SER A 72 8.26 -1.53 -5.97
C SER A 72 7.88 -0.11 -6.43
N HIS A 73 6.70 0.39 -6.04
CA HIS A 73 6.26 1.74 -6.36
C HIS A 73 7.17 2.82 -5.74
N PHE A 74 7.58 2.62 -4.49
CA PHE A 74 8.43 3.54 -3.73
C PHE A 74 9.90 3.46 -4.15
N ASP A 75 10.41 2.25 -4.39
CA ASP A 75 11.77 2.01 -4.89
C ASP A 75 12.01 2.72 -6.24
N THR A 76 11.04 2.61 -7.15
CA THR A 76 11.10 3.28 -8.47
C THR A 76 11.15 4.82 -8.35
N ARG A 77 10.67 5.38 -7.23
CA ARG A 77 10.64 6.82 -6.95
C ARG A 77 11.76 7.28 -6.03
N GLY A 78 12.66 6.37 -5.61
CA GLY A 78 13.76 6.70 -4.69
C GLY A 78 13.28 7.19 -3.32
N THR A 79 12.12 6.73 -2.86
CA THR A 79 11.57 7.07 -1.55
C THR A 79 11.43 5.79 -0.73
N LEU A 80 11.75 5.82 0.57
CA LEU A 80 11.59 4.66 1.44
C LEU A 80 10.16 4.57 1.97
N VAL A 81 9.66 3.34 2.12
CA VAL A 81 8.39 3.01 2.78
C VAL A 81 8.66 1.99 3.87
N ASP A 82 8.10 2.21 5.05
CA ASP A 82 8.17 1.31 6.18
C ASP A 82 6.86 0.53 6.36
N PHE A 83 6.93 -0.66 6.94
CA PHE A 83 5.78 -1.55 7.15
C PHE A 83 5.73 -2.00 8.60
N GLU A 84 4.69 -1.57 9.33
CA GLU A 84 4.48 -1.83 10.76
C GLU A 84 3.33 -2.81 11.04
#